data_AF-A0A2D5ATN4-F1
#
_entry.id   AF-A0A2D5ATN4-F1
#
_cell.length_a   1.000
_cell.length_b   1.000
_cell.length_c   1.000
_cell.angle_alpha   90.00
_cell.angle_beta   90.00
_cell.angle_gamma   90.00
#
_symmetry.space_group_name_H-M   'P 1'
#
loop_
_entity.id
_entity.type
_entity.pdbx_description
1 polymer ?
#
loop_
_entity_poly.entity_id
_entity_poly.type
_entity_poly.pdbx_seq_one_letter_code
_entity_poly.pdbx_strand_id
1 'polypeptide(L)'
;MKKSRIAAVALASFLFAASCIGSNKAFNSVHTWNENATESKWGREAVHVVFWVTLVYPLCLAGDIVLFNSFEFWGGENPISD
;
A
#
# COMPACT_ATOMS: atom_id res chain seq x y z
N MET A 1 26.21 17.29 -16.48
CA MET A 1 26.30 15.97 -15.82
C MET A 1 25.98 15.98 -14.32
N LYS A 2 26.51 16.90 -13.49
CA LYS A 2 26.25 16.92 -12.02
C LYS A 2 24.76 17.05 -11.64
N LYS A 3 24.01 17.95 -12.30
CA LYS A 3 22.57 18.19 -12.01
C LYS A 3 21.67 16.97 -12.27
N SER A 4 21.95 16.21 -13.33
CA SER A 4 21.21 15.00 -13.68
C SER A 4 21.44 13.86 -12.67
N ARG A 5 22.65 13.75 -12.11
CA ARG A 5 22.92 12.78 -11.04
C ARG A 5 22.20 13.13 -9.74
N ILE A 6 22.12 14.43 -9.40
CA ILE A 6 21.36 14.88 -8.22
C ILE A 6 19.86 14.60 -8.40
N ALA A 7 19.30 14.87 -9.58
CA ALA A 7 17.90 14.55 -9.88
C ALA A 7 17.63 13.03 -9.82
N ALA A 8 18.53 12.21 -10.34
CA ALA A 8 18.41 10.75 -10.28
C ALA A 8 18.50 10.22 -8.84
N VAL A 9 19.40 10.77 -8.02
CA VAL A 9 19.52 10.42 -6.60
C VAL A 9 18.28 10.89 -5.83
N ALA A 10 17.78 12.10 -6.07
CA ALA A 10 16.57 12.61 -5.43
C ALA A 10 15.33 11.77 -5.80
N LEU A 11 15.19 11.39 -7.07
CA LEU A 11 14.11 10.51 -7.54
C LEU A 11 14.22 9.11 -6.94
N ALA A 12 15.42 8.52 -6.95
CA ALA A 12 15.66 7.24 -6.29
C ALA A 12 15.38 7.32 -4.79
N SER A 13 15.78 8.40 -4.12
CA SER A 13 15.49 8.65 -2.70
C SER A 13 13.99 8.74 -2.45
N PHE A 14 13.21 9.39 -3.32
CA PHE A 14 11.75 9.40 -3.25
C PHE A 14 11.12 8.01 -3.45
N LEU A 15 11.68 7.21 -4.37
CA LEU A 15 11.18 5.86 -4.66
C LEU A 15 11.55 4.84 -3.56
N PHE A 16 12.71 5.00 -2.91
CA PHE A 16 13.15 4.15 -1.79
C PHE A 16 12.69 4.66 -0.42
N ALA A 17 12.37 5.96 -0.28
CA ALA A 17 11.70 6.53 0.88
C ALA A 17 10.19 6.28 0.87
N ALA A 18 9.64 5.72 -0.20
CA ALA A 18 8.34 5.06 -0.19
C ALA A 18 8.39 3.70 0.53
N SER A 19 9.17 3.58 1.61
CA SER A 19 8.74 2.72 2.70
C SER A 19 7.61 3.48 3.36
N CYS A 20 6.37 3.21 2.96
CA CYS A 20 5.19 3.82 3.55
C CYS A 20 5.37 3.85 5.07
N ILE A 21 5.29 5.02 5.70
CA ILE A 21 5.31 5.12 7.16
C ILE A 21 4.11 4.30 7.65
N GLY A 22 4.38 3.13 8.22
CA GLY A 22 3.40 2.18 8.76
C GLY A 22 3.12 0.94 7.89
N SER A 23 2.57 -0.09 8.52
CA SER A 23 2.51 -1.46 7.99
C SER A 23 1.42 -1.71 6.93
N ASN A 24 0.55 -0.74 6.66
CA ASN A 24 -0.54 -0.81 5.69
C ASN A 24 -1.38 -2.11 5.79
N LYS A 25 -1.77 -2.48 7.01
CA LYS A 25 -2.41 -3.77 7.28
C LYS A 25 -3.76 -3.92 6.58
N ALA A 26 -4.54 -2.85 6.42
CA ALA A 26 -5.84 -2.94 5.77
C ALA A 26 -5.68 -3.28 4.28
N PHE A 27 -4.84 -2.54 3.57
CA PHE A 27 -4.57 -2.78 2.16
C PHE A 27 -3.97 -4.16 1.93
N ASN A 28 -2.96 -4.55 2.72
CA ASN A 28 -2.29 -5.83 2.59
C ASN A 28 -3.24 -7.01 2.86
N SER A 29 -4.12 -6.90 3.86
CA SER A 29 -5.13 -7.92 4.15
C SER A 29 -6.07 -8.14 2.96
N VAL A 30 -6.62 -7.07 2.39
CA VAL A 30 -7.51 -7.17 1.21
C VAL A 30 -6.76 -7.62 -0.04
N HIS A 31 -5.49 -7.24 -0.18
CA HIS A 31 -4.65 -7.68 -1.27
C HIS A 31 -4.39 -9.19 -1.19
N THR A 32 -3.95 -9.70 -0.03
CA THR A 32 -3.74 -11.12 0.22
C THR A 32 -5.03 -11.93 0.08
N TRP A 33 -6.19 -11.38 0.47
CA TRP A 33 -7.48 -12.00 0.19
C TRP A 33 -7.70 -12.20 -1.32
N ASN A 34 -7.45 -11.17 -2.14
CA ASN A 34 -7.58 -11.28 -3.59
C ASN A 34 -6.62 -12.34 -4.16
N GLU A 35 -5.38 -12.41 -3.65
CA GLU A 35 -4.42 -13.41 -4.10
C GLU A 35 -4.90 -14.86 -3.94
N ASN A 36 -5.74 -15.09 -2.93
CA ASN A 36 -6.29 -16.41 -2.59
C ASN A 36 -7.76 -16.59 -3.01
N ALA A 37 -8.40 -15.55 -3.57
CA ALA A 37 -9.82 -15.59 -3.96
C ALA A 37 -10.09 -16.56 -5.12
N THR A 38 -9.08 -16.86 -5.94
CA THR A 38 -9.18 -17.78 -7.07
C THR A 38 -7.82 -18.32 -7.50
N GLU A 39 -7.79 -19.54 -8.03
CA GLU A 39 -6.59 -20.15 -8.63
C GLU A 39 -6.23 -19.54 -10.00
N SER A 40 -7.15 -18.80 -10.63
CA SER A 40 -6.93 -18.19 -11.95
C SER A 40 -6.22 -16.84 -11.87
N LYS A 41 -5.07 -16.71 -12.54
CA LYS A 41 -4.37 -15.42 -12.68
C LYS A 41 -5.24 -14.31 -13.26
N TRP A 42 -6.14 -14.64 -14.18
CA TRP A 42 -7.03 -13.68 -14.83
C TRP A 42 -8.18 -13.27 -13.91
N GLY A 43 -8.63 -14.17 -13.04
CA GLY A 43 -9.63 -13.85 -12.02
C GLY A 43 -9.06 -12.87 -10.98
N ARG A 44 -7.83 -13.11 -10.51
CA ARG A 44 -7.10 -12.20 -9.61
C ARG A 44 -6.92 -10.80 -10.21
N GLU A 45 -6.55 -10.74 -11.48
CA GLU A 45 -6.39 -9.47 -12.20
C GLU A 45 -7.72 -8.74 -12.39
N ALA A 46 -8.79 -9.46 -12.74
CA ALA A 46 -10.11 -8.86 -12.86
C ALA A 46 -10.58 -8.26 -11.53
N VAL A 47 -10.43 -8.99 -10.42
CA VAL A 47 -10.73 -8.48 -9.07
C VAL A 47 -9.84 -7.29 -8.72
N HIS A 48 -8.55 -7.33 -9.09
CA HIS A 48 -7.62 -6.23 -8.86
C HIS A 48 -8.10 -4.94 -9.52
N VAL A 49 -8.45 -5.00 -10.82
CA VAL A 49 -8.99 -3.87 -11.57
C VAL A 49 -10.32 -3.39 -10.96
N VAL A 50 -11.22 -4.32 -10.62
CA VAL A 50 -12.50 -3.97 -10.00
C VAL A 50 -12.29 -3.22 -8.69
N PHE A 51 -11.39 -3.68 -7.82
CA PHE A 51 -11.14 -3.06 -6.50
C PHE A 51 -10.50 -1.68 -6.60
N TRP A 52 -9.75 -1.40 -7.67
CA TRP A 52 -9.31 -0.04 -7.98
C TRP A 52 -10.46 0.84 -8.45
N VAL A 53 -11.31 0.35 -9.34
CA VAL A 53 -12.44 1.13 -9.91
C VAL A 53 -13.52 1.39 -8.85
N THR A 54 -13.84 0.42 -8.01
CA THR A 54 -14.85 0.55 -6.93
C THR A 54 -14.29 1.21 -5.68
N LEU A 55 -13.02 1.64 -5.71
CA LEU A 55 -12.31 2.33 -4.63
C LEU A 55 -12.04 1.49 -3.36
N VAL A 56 -12.23 0.17 -3.39
CA VAL A 56 -11.91 -0.70 -2.25
C VAL A 56 -10.42 -0.57 -1.85
N TYR A 57 -9.52 -0.72 -2.81
CA TYR A 57 -8.08 -0.58 -2.57
C TYR A 57 -7.68 0.85 -2.17
N PRO A 58 -8.12 1.91 -2.88
CA PRO A 58 -7.91 3.29 -2.45
C PRO A 58 -8.39 3.58 -1.03
N LEU A 59 -9.56 3.09 -0.62
CA LEU A 59 -10.10 3.33 0.72
C LEU A 59 -9.28 2.63 1.81
N CYS A 60 -8.88 1.37 1.60
CA CYS A 60 -8.00 0.66 2.52
C CYS A 60 -6.65 1.38 2.66
N LEU A 61 -6.04 1.76 1.53
CA LEU A 61 -4.77 2.46 1.52
C LEU A 61 -4.85 3.84 2.19
N ALA A 62 -5.93 4.59 1.93
CA ALA A 62 -6.15 5.88 2.58
C ALA A 62 -6.39 5.73 4.09
N GLY A 63 -7.15 4.70 4.50
CA GLY A 63 -7.37 4.36 5.91
C GLY A 63 -6.07 4.00 6.61
N ASP A 64 -5.20 3.22 5.97
CA ASP A 64 -3.87 2.92 6.48
C ASP A 64 -3.04 4.18 6.67
N ILE A 65 -2.91 5.02 5.63
CA ILE A 65 -2.07 6.23 5.67
C ILE A 65 -2.56 7.24 6.72
N VAL A 66 -3.87 7.45 6.83
CA VAL A 66 -4.43 8.49 7.70
C VAL A 66 -4.60 8.00 9.14
N LEU A 67 -5.11 6.78 9.32
CA LEU A 67 -5.55 6.28 10.61
C LEU A 67 -4.61 5.21 11.16
N PHE A 68 -4.53 4.05 10.50
CA PHE A 68 -3.93 2.86 11.13
C PHE A 68 -2.43 2.99 11.32
N ASN A 69 -1.73 3.56 10.34
CA ASN A 69 -0.30 3.83 10.46
C ASN A 69 -0.02 4.95 11.47
N SER A 70 -0.92 5.92 11.62
CA SER A 70 -0.82 6.96 12.65
C SER A 70 -0.98 6.36 14.04
N PHE A 71 -1.95 5.46 14.25
CA PHE A 71 -2.13 4.76 15.51
C PHE A 71 -0.92 3.88 15.86
N GLU A 72 -0.38 3.16 14.88
CA GLU A 72 0.83 2.35 15.07
C GLU A 72 2.04 3.23 15.45
N PHE A 73 2.20 4.39 14.79
CA PHE A 73 3.31 5.28 15.06
C PHE A 73 3.27 5.91 16.46
N TRP A 74 2.11 6.40 16.89
CA TRP A 74 1.98 7.10 18.18
C TRP A 74 1.64 6.18 19.35
N GLY A 75 0.88 5.11 19.11
CA GLY A 75 0.41 4.16 20.10
C GLY A 75 1.22 2.88 20.19
N GLY A 76 2.11 2.62 19.24
CA GLY A 76 2.96 1.43 19.20
C GLY A 76 2.27 0.16 18.66
N GLU A 77 0.95 0.17 18.49
CA GLU A 77 0.16 -0.95 17.99
C GLU A 77 -0.82 -0.50 16.89
N ASN A 78 -1.09 -1.39 15.94
CA ASN A 78 -2.04 -1.14 14.87
C ASN A 78 -3.41 -1.73 15.27
N PRO A 79 -4.50 -0.96 15.30
CA PRO A 79 -5.78 -1.42 15.85
C PRO A 79 -6.47 -2.52 15.02
N ILE A 80 -6.01 -2.78 13.80
CA ILE A 80 -6.50 -3.84 12.92
C ILE A 80 -5.50 -4.98 12.77
N SER A 81 -4.48 -5.03 13.63
CA SER A 81 -3.60 -6.19 13.71
C SER A 81 -4.19 -7.28 14.57
N ASP A 82 -4.26 -8.48 14.01
CA ASP A 82 -4.37 -9.72 14.78
C ASP A 82 -3.09 -9.97 15.59
#